data_AF-R9T7N8-F1
#
_entry.id   AF-R9T7N8-F1
#
_cell.length_a   1.000
_cell.length_b   1.000
_cell.length_c   1.000
_cell.angle_alpha   90.00
_cell.angle_beta   90.00
_cell.angle_gamma   90.00
#
_symmetry.space_group_name_H-M   'P 1'
#
loop_
_entity.id
_entity.type
_entity.pdbx_description
1 polymer ?
#
loop_
_entity_poly.entity_id
_entity_poly.type
_entity_poly.pdbx_seq_one_letter_code
_entity_poly.pdbx_strand_id
1 'polypeptide(L)'
;MSFEDLLLKTLKLIKDSDVPLDRKSLVSMIDCGEDNEILTNVFKYIEDERLADYFLRGYVLSPLGRDYLKRSKMFSGKQARLDFLGD
;
A
#
# COMPACT_ATOMS: atom_id res chain seq x y z
N MET A 1 -5.34 13.15 -4.97
CA MET A 1 -5.16 11.69 -4.88
C MET A 1 -5.62 11.27 -3.49
N SER A 2 -6.43 10.22 -3.35
CA SER A 2 -6.95 9.81 -2.04
C SER A 2 -5.96 8.91 -1.28
N PHE A 3 -6.17 8.74 0.04
CA PHE A 3 -5.38 7.80 0.85
C PHE A 3 -5.44 6.38 0.29
N GLU A 4 -6.63 5.92 -0.08
CA GLU A 4 -6.86 4.57 -0.61
C GLU A 4 -6.16 4.37 -1.97
N ASP A 5 -6.18 5.38 -2.85
CA ASP A 5 -5.44 5.34 -4.11
C ASP A 5 -3.93 5.21 -3.88
N LEU A 6 -3.38 5.96 -2.91
CA LEU A 6 -1.97 5.90 -2.56
C LEU A 6 -1.61 4.54 -1.96
N LEU A 7 -2.41 4.04 -1.01
CA LEU A 7 -2.22 2.73 -0.41
C LEU A 7 -2.19 1.63 -1.47
N LEU A 8 -3.18 1.59 -2.36
CA LEU A 8 -3.26 0.59 -3.42
C LEU A 8 -2.11 0.72 -4.42
N LYS A 9 -1.70 1.95 -4.76
CA LYS A 9 -0.56 2.19 -5.63
C LYS A 9 0.74 1.69 -4.98
N THR A 10 0.98 2.02 -3.72
CA THR A 10 2.16 1.57 -2.95
C THR A 10 2.22 0.05 -2.86
N LEU A 11 1.12 -0.61 -2.46
CA LEU A 11 1.08 -2.07 -2.33
C LEU A 11 1.27 -2.76 -3.69
N LYS A 12 0.74 -2.20 -4.78
CA LYS A 12 0.99 -2.71 -6.14
C LYS A 12 2.46 -2.58 -6.52
N LEU A 13 3.10 -1.44 -6.26
CA LEU A 13 4.53 -1.25 -6.54
C LEU A 13 5.38 -2.28 -5.79
N ILE A 14 5.09 -2.51 -4.51
CA ILE A 14 5.77 -3.54 -3.71
C ILE A 14 5.54 -4.94 -4.31
N LYS A 15 4.32 -5.22 -4.80
CA LYS A 15 3.97 -6.51 -5.41
C LYS A 15 4.66 -6.76 -6.75
N ASP A 16 4.65 -5.75 -7.62
CA ASP A 16 5.18 -5.82 -8.98
C ASP A 16 6.71 -5.68 -9.01
N SER A 17 7.34 -5.30 -7.88
CA SER A 17 8.79 -5.29 -7.77
C SER A 17 9.34 -6.68 -7.47
N ASP A 18 10.26 -7.15 -8.31
CA ASP A 18 11.06 -8.35 -8.07
C ASP A 18 12.07 -8.16 -6.91
N VAL A 19 12.25 -6.92 -6.44
CA VAL A 19 13.19 -6.57 -5.37
C VAL A 19 12.48 -5.85 -4.23
N PRO A 20 12.93 -5.99 -2.97
CA PRO A 20 12.42 -5.19 -1.87
C PRO A 20 12.63 -3.69 -2.15
N LEU A 21 11.54 -2.91 -2.14
CA LEU A 21 11.60 -1.46 -2.38
C LEU A 21 11.68 -0.71 -1.06
N ASP A 22 12.71 0.12 -0.88
CA ASP A 22 12.79 1.01 0.27
C ASP A 22 11.80 2.18 0.16
N ARG A 23 11.60 2.90 1.27
CA ARG A 23 10.67 4.03 1.34
C ARG A 23 10.99 5.13 0.33
N LYS A 24 12.27 5.46 0.09
CA LYS A 24 12.65 6.50 -0.87
C LYS A 24 12.35 6.08 -2.29
N SER A 25 12.64 4.81 -2.63
CA SER A 25 12.28 4.25 -3.94
C SER A 25 10.77 4.31 -4.18
N LEU A 26 9.96 3.94 -3.19
CA LEU A 26 8.49 4.02 -3.30
C LEU A 26 8.00 5.46 -3.45
N VAL A 27 8.52 6.40 -2.65
CA VAL A 27 8.17 7.84 -2.76
C VAL A 27 8.49 8.36 -4.16
N SER A 28 9.68 8.06 -4.68
CA SER A 28 10.11 8.46 -6.02
C SER A 28 9.23 7.86 -7.12
N MET A 29 8.84 6.59 -7.01
CA MET A 29 7.97 5.93 -8.01
C MET A 29 6.51 6.39 -7.96
N ILE A 30 6.03 6.78 -6.78
CA ILE A 30 4.65 7.26 -6.61
C ILE A 30 4.49 8.67 -7.19
N ASP A 31 5.61 9.39 -7.37
CA ASP A 31 5.68 10.79 -7.79
C ASP A 31 4.83 11.69 -6.89
N CYS A 32 4.89 11.39 -5.59
CA CYS A 32 4.37 12.26 -4.55
C CYS A 32 5.58 12.87 -3.86
N GLY A 33 5.57 14.20 -3.69
CA GLY A 33 6.65 14.88 -2.98
C GLY A 33 6.98 14.23 -1.64
N GLU A 34 8.25 14.29 -1.22
CA GLU A 34 8.75 13.62 -0.01
C GLU A 34 7.97 14.03 1.27
N ASP A 35 7.42 15.25 1.29
CA ASP A 35 6.60 15.79 2.38
C ASP A 35 5.10 15.46 2.28
N ASN A 36 4.71 14.44 1.51
CA ASN A 36 3.30 14.05 1.42
C ASN A 36 2.86 13.33 2.72
N GLU A 37 2.14 14.05 3.58
CA GLU A 37 1.59 13.53 4.85
C GLU A 37 0.71 12.28 4.64
N ILE A 38 -0.07 12.26 3.56
CA ILE A 38 -0.93 11.11 3.23
C ILE A 38 -0.08 9.87 2.94
N LEU A 39 1.00 10.03 2.18
CA LEU A 39 1.91 8.93 1.88
C LEU A 39 2.63 8.42 3.14
N THR A 40 2.98 9.32 4.06
CA THR A 40 3.52 8.94 5.37
C THR A 40 2.51 8.13 6.19
N ASN A 41 1.24 8.56 6.22
CA ASN A 41 0.17 7.80 6.86
C ASN A 41 -0.06 6.44 6.18
N VAL A 42 0.09 6.36 4.86
CA VAL A 42 0.01 5.09 4.12
C VAL A 42 1.11 4.12 4.54
N PHE A 43 2.36 4.56 4.65
CA PHE A 43 3.44 3.70 5.12
C PHE A 43 3.17 3.20 6.54
N LYS A 44 2.75 4.10 7.43
CA LYS A 44 2.40 3.74 8.80
C LYS A 44 1.26 2.71 8.84
N TYR A 45 0.21 2.90 8.04
CA TYR A 45 -0.90 1.95 7.93
C TYR A 45 -0.44 0.58 7.40
N ILE A 46 0.45 0.55 6.41
CA ILE A 46 1.04 -0.70 5.89
C ILE A 46 1.81 -1.45 6.99
N GLU A 47 2.54 -0.72 7.83
CA GLU A 47 3.29 -1.29 8.96
C GLU A 47 2.37 -1.76 10.10
N ASP A 48 1.42 -0.92 10.52
CA ASP A 48 0.45 -1.20 11.59
C ASP A 48 -0.42 -2.42 11.26
N GLU A 49 -0.96 -2.47 10.03
CA GLU A 49 -1.79 -3.58 9.53
C GLU A 49 -0.96 -4.77 9.01
N ARG A 50 0.37 -4.66 9.07
CA ARG A 50 1.32 -5.69 8.61
C ARG A 50 1.04 -6.15 7.17
N LEU A 51 0.66 -5.21 6.30
CA LEU A 51 0.38 -5.47 4.87
C LEU A 51 1.68 -5.70 4.08
N ALA A 52 2.79 -5.13 4.53
CA ALA A 52 4.12 -5.43 4.02
C ALA A 52 5.10 -5.53 5.18
N ASP A 53 6.05 -6.45 5.06
CA ASP A 53 7.15 -6.60 6.00
C ASP A 53 8.38 -5.86 5.46
N TYR A 54 9.07 -5.14 6.32
CA TYR A 54 10.33 -4.48 5.95
C TYR A 54 11.49 -5.46 6.13
N PHE A 55 11.97 -6.05 5.03
CA PHE A 55 13.01 -7.07 5.00
C PHE A 55 14.19 -6.64 4.13
N LEU A 56 15.43 -6.86 4.61
CA LEU A 56 16.67 -6.54 3.88
C LEU A 56 16.70 -5.14 3.24
N ARG A 57 16.21 -4.13 3.97
CA ARG A 57 16.12 -2.71 3.56
C ARG A 57 15.05 -2.37 2.53
N GLY A 58 14.02 -3.19 2.35
CA GLY A 58 12.86 -2.82 1.54
C GLY A 58 11.57 -3.48 2.00
N TYR A 59 10.45 -2.96 1.54
CA TYR A 59 9.15 -3.54 1.76
C TYR A 59 8.95 -4.76 0.87
N VAL A 60 8.45 -5.84 1.47
CA VAL A 60 8.02 -7.05 0.80
C VAL A 60 6.57 -7.30 1.18
N LEU A 61 5.73 -7.60 0.19
CA LEU A 61 4.30 -7.75 0.43
C LEU A 61 4.01 -8.98 1.30
N SER A 62 3.28 -8.79 2.40
CA SER A 62 2.89 -9.88 3.29
C SER A 62 1.72 -10.68 2.69
N PRO A 63 1.39 -11.87 3.22
CA PRO A 63 0.17 -12.58 2.85
C PRO A 63 -1.09 -11.71 3.03
N LEU A 64 -1.15 -10.88 4.08
CA LEU A 64 -2.27 -9.97 4.34
C LEU A 64 -2.35 -8.87 3.28
N GLY A 65 -1.22 -8.27 2.90
CA GLY A 65 -1.20 -7.28 1.81
C GLY A 65 -1.61 -7.86 0.45
N ARG A 66 -1.26 -9.12 0.18
CA ARG A 66 -1.71 -9.84 -1.01
C ARG A 66 -3.21 -10.06 -1.02
N ASP A 67 -3.78 -10.48 0.12
CA ASP A 67 -5.22 -10.64 0.26
C ASP A 67 -5.95 -9.30 0.19
N TYR A 68 -5.40 -8.24 0.78
CA TYR A 68 -5.93 -6.88 0.68
C TYR A 68 -6.02 -6.46 -0.78
N LEU A 69 -4.93 -6.54 -1.55
CA LEU A 69 -4.92 -6.23 -2.98
C LEU A 69 -5.91 -7.08 -3.79
N LYS A 70 -6.07 -8.36 -3.43
CA LYS A 70 -7.02 -9.26 -4.10
C LYS A 70 -8.46 -8.83 -3.83
N ARG A 71 -8.80 -8.49 -2.59
CA ARG A 71 -10.12 -7.98 -2.19
C ARG A 71 -10.41 -6.63 -2.84
N SER A 72 -9.46 -5.69 -2.82
CA SER A 72 -9.61 -4.38 -3.47
C SER A 72 -9.77 -4.49 -4.99
N LYS A 73 -9.12 -5.45 -5.65
CA LYS A 73 -9.38 -5.76 -7.08
C LYS A 73 -10.78 -6.32 -7.32
N MET A 74 -11.31 -7.12 -6.40
CA MET A 74 -12.70 -7.60 -6.44
C MET A 74 -13.70 -6.45 -6.32
N PHE A 75 -13.39 -5.41 -5.53
CA PHE A 75 -14.24 -4.24 -5.34
C PHE A 75 -14.22 -3.23 -6.51
N SER A 76 -13.21 -3.29 -7.38
CA SER A 76 -13.19 -2.53 -8.64
C SER A 76 -14.15 -3.08 -9.71
N GLY A 77 -14.78 -4.23 -9.49
CA GLY A 77 -15.70 -4.88 -10.45
C GLY A 77 -17.19 -4.62 -10.22
N LYS A 78 -17.59 -4.30 -8.98
CA LYS A 78 -18.96 -3.89 -8.56
C LYS A 78 -18.93 -3.79 -7.03
N GLN A 79 -19.19 -2.60 -6.50
CA GLN A 79 -19.68 -2.38 -5.14
C GLN A 79 -18.93 -3.10 -3.97
N ALA A 80 -17.89 -2.47 -3.40
CA ALA A 80 -17.93 -2.25 -1.96
C ALA A 80 -17.14 -1.00 -1.59
N ARG A 81 -17.88 0.10 -1.53
CA ARG A 81 -17.66 1.11 -0.51
C ARG A 81 -18.55 0.70 0.67
N LEU A 82 -18.00 0.71 1.89
CA LEU A 82 -18.69 0.96 3.17
C LEU A 82 -18.61 -0.05 4.33
N ASP A 83 -17.87 -1.16 4.28
CA ASP A 83 -17.82 -2.08 5.45
C ASP A 83 -16.52 -2.09 6.28
N PHE A 84 -15.53 -1.22 5.99
CA PHE A 84 -14.21 -1.30 6.67
C PHE A 84 -13.86 -0.12 7.60
N LEU A 85 -14.78 0.82 7.84
CA LEU A 85 -14.57 1.97 8.75
C LEU A 85 -15.70 2.14 9.78
N GLY A 86 -16.33 1.04 10.19
CA GLY A 86 -17.34 1.04 11.24
C GLY A 86 -17.23 -0.20 12.12
N ASP A 87 -16.35 -0.14 13.12
CA ASP A 87 -16.70 -0.24 14.55
C ASP A 87 -15.56 0.35 15.39
#